data_AF-A0A9Q2LF97-F1
#
_entry.id   AF-A0A9Q2LF97-F1
#
_cell.length_a   1.000
_cell.length_b   1.000
_cell.length_c   1.000
_cell.angle_alpha   90.00
_cell.angle_beta   90.00
_cell.angle_gamma   90.00
#
_symmetry.space_group_name_H-M   'P 1'
#
loop_
_entity.id
_entity.type
_entity.pdbx_description
1 polymer ?
#
loop_
_entity_poly.entity_id
_entity_poly.type
_entity_poly.pdbx_seq_one_letter_code
_entity_poly.pdbx_strand_id
1 'polypeptide(L)'
;VSVAFYGMSTFEGPVMSIKAVNSLSHYTDWTIGHVHSSALGWVGFVSFGAIYCLVPWLWKRKELYSLQLVNWHFWIATIGIVFYITAMWVSGIMQGLMWRAYNDLGFLDYSFVESVEAMHPYYIIRAFGGVLFLVGALIMVYNVFRTIRGDVRANEKLVPAPAGPGQLMAAE
;
A
#
# COMPACT_ATOMS: atom_id res chain seq x y z
N VAL A 1 9.12 -2.26 4.26
CA VAL A 1 7.67 -2.31 3.96
C VAL A 1 7.40 -2.90 2.57
N SER A 2 7.94 -2.33 1.50
CA SER A 2 7.74 -2.87 0.14
C SER A 2 7.98 -4.38 0.01
N VAL A 3 9.20 -4.84 0.33
CA VAL A 3 9.56 -6.27 0.28
C VAL A 3 8.71 -7.14 1.21
N ALA A 4 8.24 -6.59 2.33
CA ALA A 4 7.37 -7.32 3.25
C ALA A 4 5.99 -7.59 2.62
N PHE A 5 5.40 -6.58 1.95
CA PHE A 5 4.15 -6.75 1.20
C PHE A 5 4.33 -7.65 -0.02
N TYR A 6 5.49 -7.60 -0.68
CA TYR A 6 5.82 -8.55 -1.73
C TYR A 6 5.81 -9.98 -1.20
N GLY A 7 6.58 -10.27 -0.15
CA GLY A 7 6.62 -11.60 0.46
C GLY A 7 5.26 -12.08 0.96
N MET A 8 4.45 -11.18 1.55
CA MET A 8 3.08 -11.51 1.95
C MET A 8 2.20 -11.86 0.74
N SER A 9 2.22 -11.05 -0.31
CA SER A 9 1.36 -11.27 -1.47
C SER A 9 1.81 -12.48 -2.29
N THR A 10 3.11 -12.70 -2.46
CA THR A 10 3.65 -13.89 -3.13
C THR A 10 3.52 -15.16 -2.31
N PHE A 11 3.21 -15.06 -1.01
CA PHE A 11 2.72 -16.18 -0.22
C PHE A 11 1.21 -16.38 -0.36
N GLU A 12 0.42 -15.31 -0.26
CA GLU A 12 -1.04 -15.34 -0.35
C GLU A 12 -1.55 -15.84 -1.72
N GLY A 13 -0.92 -15.41 -2.82
CA GLY A 13 -1.31 -15.81 -4.17
C GLY A 13 -1.30 -17.34 -4.38
N PRO A 14 -0.19 -18.04 -4.06
CA PRO A 14 -0.15 -19.50 -4.04
C PRO A 14 -1.21 -20.12 -3.13
N VAL A 15 -1.45 -19.58 -1.93
CA VAL A 15 -2.51 -20.08 -1.03
C VAL A 15 -3.89 -19.97 -1.69
N MET A 16 -4.20 -18.84 -2.31
CA MET A 16 -5.45 -18.61 -3.05
C MET A 16 -5.58 -19.46 -4.33
N SER A 17 -4.49 -20.01 -4.84
CA SER A 17 -4.50 -20.91 -6.01
C SER A 17 -4.84 -22.37 -5.65
N ILE A 18 -4.82 -22.73 -4.36
CA ILE A 18 -5.26 -24.04 -3.88
C ILE A 18 -6.78 -24.12 -4.01
N LYS A 19 -7.30 -25.15 -4.70
CA LYS A 19 -8.75 -25.32 -4.96
C LYS A 19 -9.64 -25.12 -3.74
N ALA A 20 -9.24 -25.66 -2.58
CA ALA A 20 -10.01 -25.53 -1.35
C ALA A 20 -10.12 -24.06 -0.89
N VAL A 21 -9.03 -23.30 -0.96
CA VAL A 21 -9.02 -21.87 -0.61
C VAL A 21 -9.72 -21.05 -1.69
N ASN A 22 -9.45 -21.35 -2.97
CA ASN A 22 -10.07 -20.67 -4.10
C ASN A 22 -11.59 -20.80 -4.08
N SER A 23 -12.11 -21.93 -3.60
CA SER A 23 -13.56 -22.10 -3.41
C SER A 23 -14.18 -21.01 -2.52
N LEU A 24 -13.39 -20.39 -1.62
CA LEU A 24 -13.76 -19.29 -0.73
C LEU A 24 -13.36 -17.91 -1.25
N SER A 25 -12.16 -17.77 -1.81
CA SER A 25 -11.62 -16.48 -2.22
C SER A 25 -12.07 -16.02 -3.61
N HIS A 26 -12.55 -16.95 -4.45
CA HIS A 26 -12.99 -16.63 -5.80
C HIS A 26 -14.28 -15.82 -5.78
N TYR A 27 -14.36 -14.79 -6.62
CA TYR A 27 -15.43 -13.79 -6.68
C TYR A 27 -15.68 -12.96 -5.42
N THR A 28 -14.87 -13.10 -4.37
CA THR A 28 -14.97 -12.28 -3.17
C THR A 28 -13.96 -11.14 -3.16
N ASP A 29 -14.19 -10.19 -2.27
CA ASP A 29 -13.31 -9.05 -2.01
C ASP A 29 -11.91 -9.47 -1.52
N TRP A 30 -11.71 -10.74 -1.16
CA TRP A 30 -10.38 -11.26 -0.84
C TRP A 30 -9.43 -11.07 -2.02
N THR A 31 -9.88 -11.39 -3.25
CA THR A 31 -9.05 -11.19 -4.45
C THR A 31 -8.64 -9.72 -4.62
N ILE A 32 -9.54 -8.79 -4.28
CA ILE A 32 -9.26 -7.35 -4.33
C ILE A 32 -8.23 -6.98 -3.25
N GLY A 33 -8.33 -7.55 -2.05
CA GLY A 33 -7.34 -7.41 -0.98
C GLY A 33 -5.95 -7.86 -1.40
N HIS A 34 -5.84 -9.04 -2.01
CA HIS A 34 -4.60 -9.59 -2.55
C HIS A 34 -3.97 -8.72 -3.66
N VAL A 35 -4.81 -8.20 -4.57
CA VAL A 35 -4.33 -7.29 -5.61
C VAL A 35 -3.77 -6.00 -5.00
N HIS A 36 -4.45 -5.42 -4.02
CA HIS A 36 -4.02 -4.14 -3.44
C HIS A 36 -2.84 -4.28 -2.46
N SER A 37 -2.69 -5.44 -1.79
CA SER A 37 -1.48 -5.74 -1.03
C SER A 37 -0.24 -5.77 -1.93
N SER A 38 -0.37 -6.30 -3.15
CA SER A 38 0.70 -6.26 -4.16
C SER A 38 0.86 -4.88 -4.80
N ALA A 39 -0.24 -4.28 -5.27
CA ALA A 39 -0.20 -3.07 -6.08
C ALA A 39 0.23 -1.85 -5.26
N LEU A 40 -0.36 -1.65 -4.08
CA LEU A 40 -0.04 -0.50 -3.22
C LEU A 40 1.16 -0.83 -2.31
N GLY A 41 1.13 -2.01 -1.69
CA GLY A 41 2.11 -2.43 -0.69
C GLY A 41 3.49 -2.75 -1.27
N TRP A 42 3.56 -3.42 -2.42
CA TRP A 42 4.83 -3.74 -3.10
C TRP A 42 5.14 -2.73 -4.20
N VAL A 43 4.37 -2.72 -5.29
CA VAL A 43 4.67 -1.94 -6.50
C VAL A 43 4.71 -0.43 -6.17
N GLY A 44 3.69 0.07 -5.48
CA GLY A 44 3.62 1.47 -5.05
C GLY A 44 4.84 1.88 -4.23
N PHE A 45 5.14 1.17 -3.14
CA PHE A 45 6.26 1.55 -2.26
C PHE A 45 7.64 1.41 -2.90
N VAL A 46 7.89 0.39 -3.73
CA VAL A 46 9.18 0.30 -4.43
C VAL A 46 9.34 1.44 -5.43
N SER A 47 8.27 1.78 -6.16
CA SER A 47 8.28 2.91 -7.10
C SER A 47 8.44 4.25 -6.38
N PHE A 48 7.76 4.47 -5.26
CA PHE A 48 7.93 5.69 -4.46
C PHE A 48 9.35 5.84 -3.93
N GLY A 49 9.93 4.77 -3.39
CA GLY A 49 11.33 4.76 -2.93
C GLY A 49 12.31 5.07 -4.07
N ALA A 50 12.10 4.47 -5.24
CA ALA A 50 12.90 4.75 -6.42
C ALA A 50 12.79 6.21 -6.87
N ILE A 51 11.57 6.78 -6.91
CA ILE A 51 11.35 8.19 -7.27
C ILE A 51 12.07 9.12 -6.29
N TYR A 52 11.94 8.89 -4.98
CA TYR A 52 12.63 9.70 -3.98
C TYR A 52 14.15 9.66 -4.11
N CYS A 53 14.71 8.54 -4.56
CA CYS A 53 16.14 8.39 -4.80
C CYS A 53 16.59 9.06 -6.12
N LEU A 54 15.83 8.84 -7.20
CA LEU A 54 16.21 9.27 -8.55
C LEU A 54 15.99 10.77 -8.80
N VAL A 55 14.97 11.38 -8.19
CA VAL A 55 14.62 12.79 -8.44
C VAL A 55 15.79 13.75 -8.13
N PRO A 56 16.45 13.69 -6.96
CA PRO A 56 17.61 14.54 -6.71
C PRO A 56 18.75 14.32 -7.70
N TRP A 57 19.02 13.08 -8.10
CA TRP A 57 20.10 12.75 -9.04
C TRP A 57 19.84 13.31 -10.44
N LEU A 58 18.64 13.12 -10.97
CA LEU A 58 18.24 13.60 -12.30
C LEU A 58 18.22 15.13 -12.37
N TRP A 59 17.78 15.81 -11.30
CA TRP A 59 17.73 17.27 -11.23
C TRP A 59 18.99 17.90 -10.61
N LYS A 60 20.06 17.13 -10.40
CA LYS A 60 21.34 17.58 -9.82
C LYS A 60 21.15 18.37 -8.51
N ARG A 61 20.20 17.95 -7.68
CA ARG A 61 19.94 18.52 -6.35
C ARG A 61 20.72 17.73 -5.30
N LYS A 62 21.18 18.42 -4.26
CA LYS A 62 21.92 17.79 -3.15
C LYS A 62 21.05 16.81 -2.35
N GLU A 63 19.77 17.16 -2.18
CA GLU A 63 18.79 16.37 -1.44
C GLU A 63 17.36 16.69 -1.90
N LEU A 64 16.39 15.93 -1.39
CA LEU A 64 14.97 16.25 -1.52
C LEU A 64 14.61 17.49 -0.70
N TYR A 65 13.52 18.16 -1.09
CA TYR A 65 13.02 19.35 -0.39
C TYR A 65 12.73 19.12 1.10
N SER A 66 12.16 17.97 1.46
CA SER A 66 11.96 17.60 2.86
C SER A 66 11.92 16.09 3.07
N LEU A 67 12.75 15.59 3.98
CA LEU A 67 12.72 14.21 4.47
C LEU A 67 11.57 13.98 5.45
N GLN A 68 11.14 15.00 6.18
CA GLN A 68 9.95 14.92 7.04
C GLN A 68 8.69 14.60 6.21
N LEU A 69 8.55 15.21 5.03
CA LEU A 69 7.42 14.92 4.13
C LEU A 69 7.47 13.48 3.57
N VAL A 70 8.68 12.94 3.34
CA VAL A 70 8.85 11.52 2.97
C VAL A 70 8.35 10.62 4.11
N ASN A 71 8.69 10.96 5.36
CA ASN A 71 8.24 10.21 6.54
C ASN A 71 6.71 10.27 6.71
N TRP A 72 6.11 11.45 6.53
CA TRP A 72 4.65 11.61 6.52
C TRP A 72 3.97 10.79 5.42
N HIS A 73 4.48 10.85 4.19
CA HIS A 73 3.99 10.01 3.10
C HIS A 73 4.08 8.53 3.49
N PHE A 74 5.22 8.08 3.99
CA PHE A 74 5.43 6.70 4.38
C PHE A 74 4.37 6.21 5.39
N TRP A 75 4.12 6.96 6.48
CA TRP A 75 3.15 6.54 7.48
C TRP A 75 1.71 6.60 7.00
N ILE A 76 1.31 7.69 6.33
CA ILE A 76 -0.05 7.85 5.83
C ILE A 76 -0.35 6.74 4.81
N ALA A 77 0.57 6.47 3.88
CA ALA A 77 0.41 5.40 2.91
C ALA A 77 0.39 4.02 3.57
N THR A 78 1.25 3.76 4.56
CA THR A 78 1.30 2.47 5.27
C THR A 78 -0.01 2.21 6.01
N ILE A 79 -0.51 3.20 6.76
CA ILE A 79 -1.77 3.10 7.49
C ILE A 79 -2.94 2.91 6.51
N GLY A 80 -2.96 3.66 5.40
CA GLY A 80 -3.98 3.53 4.35
C GLY A 80 -4.06 2.13 3.77
N ILE A 81 -2.91 1.51 3.48
CA ILE A 81 -2.84 0.13 2.98
C ILE A 81 -3.32 -0.89 4.01
N VAL A 82 -2.94 -0.72 5.29
CA VAL A 82 -3.39 -1.63 6.35
C VAL A 82 -4.91 -1.58 6.49
N PHE A 83 -5.53 -0.40 6.46
CA PHE A 83 -7.00 -0.28 6.44
C PHE A 83 -7.62 -0.96 5.20
N TYR A 84 -7.01 -0.78 4.04
CA TYR A 84 -7.51 -1.35 2.79
C TYR A 84 -7.51 -2.89 2.84
N ILE A 85 -6.36 -3.50 3.15
CA ILE A 85 -6.20 -4.96 3.10
C ILE A 85 -7.03 -5.63 4.19
N THR A 86 -7.02 -5.11 5.41
CA THR A 86 -7.80 -5.69 6.51
C THR A 86 -9.29 -5.66 6.22
N ALA A 87 -9.82 -4.57 5.66
CA ALA A 87 -11.22 -4.50 5.24
C ALA A 87 -11.57 -5.55 4.19
N MET A 88 -10.71 -5.73 3.18
CA MET A 88 -10.94 -6.67 2.08
C MET A 88 -10.79 -8.14 2.46
N TRP A 89 -9.90 -8.47 3.40
CA TRP A 89 -9.83 -9.82 3.95
C TRP A 89 -11.09 -10.17 4.74
N VAL A 90 -11.55 -9.27 5.61
CA VAL A 90 -12.74 -9.54 6.41
C VAL A 90 -13.98 -9.62 5.52
N SER A 91 -14.16 -8.69 4.59
CA SER A 91 -15.30 -8.73 3.66
C SER A 91 -15.25 -9.94 2.74
N GLY A 92 -14.06 -10.31 2.25
CA GLY A 92 -13.87 -11.46 1.37
C GLY A 92 -14.21 -12.79 2.03
N ILE A 93 -13.75 -12.99 3.27
CA ILE A 93 -14.11 -14.17 4.06
C ILE A 93 -15.61 -14.17 4.34
N MET A 94 -16.18 -13.03 4.73
CA MET A 94 -17.61 -12.92 5.06
C MET A 94 -18.50 -13.22 3.86
N GLN A 95 -18.24 -12.64 2.68
CA GLN A 95 -18.95 -12.98 1.43
C GLN A 95 -18.88 -14.47 1.14
N GLY A 96 -17.67 -15.02 1.17
CA GLY A 96 -17.45 -16.42 0.87
C GLY A 96 -18.23 -17.34 1.81
N LEU A 97 -18.26 -17.04 3.11
CA LEU A 97 -19.01 -17.79 4.11
C LEU A 97 -20.52 -17.61 3.96
N MET A 98 -21.02 -16.40 3.74
CA MET A 98 -22.45 -16.14 3.56
C MET A 98 -23.01 -16.87 2.33
N TRP A 99 -22.27 -16.90 1.22
CA TRP A 99 -22.71 -17.57 -0.02
C TRP A 99 -22.70 -19.10 0.04
N ARG A 100 -22.08 -19.70 1.07
CA ARG A 100 -22.06 -21.15 1.30
C ARG A 100 -22.75 -21.58 2.59
N ALA A 101 -23.40 -20.65 3.29
CA ALA A 101 -24.10 -20.96 4.53
C ALA A 101 -25.41 -21.67 4.21
N TYR A 102 -25.55 -22.88 4.73
CA TYR A 102 -26.76 -23.68 4.63
C TYR A 102 -27.30 -23.94 6.04
N ASN A 103 -28.62 -23.82 6.21
CA ASN A 103 -29.27 -24.25 7.46
C ASN A 103 -29.34 -25.78 7.56
N ASP A 104 -29.81 -26.24 8.72
CA ASP A 104 -30.07 -27.65 9.03
C ASP A 104 -31.04 -28.33 8.04
N LEU A 105 -31.82 -27.56 7.29
CA LEU A 105 -32.77 -28.04 6.27
C LEU A 105 -32.16 -28.08 4.85
N GLY A 106 -30.91 -27.62 4.68
CA GLY A 106 -30.20 -27.60 3.40
C GLY A 106 -30.54 -26.41 2.48
N PHE A 107 -31.28 -25.41 2.97
CA PHE A 107 -31.50 -24.15 2.24
C PHE A 107 -30.39 -23.14 2.54
N LEU A 108 -30.18 -22.18 1.63
CA LEU A 108 -29.25 -21.08 1.84
C LEU A 108 -29.75 -20.17 2.98
N ASP A 109 -28.85 -19.85 3.93
CA ASP A 109 -29.16 -19.00 5.08
C ASP A 109 -29.31 -17.52 4.72
N TYR A 110 -28.53 -17.06 3.73
CA TYR A 110 -28.47 -15.66 3.33
C TYR A 110 -28.83 -15.52 1.85
N SER A 111 -29.66 -14.52 1.56
CA SER A 111 -29.83 -14.00 0.22
C SER A 111 -28.59 -13.23 -0.24
N PHE A 112 -28.43 -13.09 -1.55
CA PHE A 112 -27.33 -12.31 -2.10
C PHE A 112 -27.39 -10.83 -1.63
N VAL A 113 -28.57 -10.25 -1.52
CA VAL A 113 -28.74 -8.84 -1.12
C VAL A 113 -28.24 -8.61 0.32
N GLU A 114 -28.53 -9.53 1.24
CA GLU A 114 -28.03 -9.46 2.62
C GLU A 114 -26.49 -9.51 2.66
N SER A 115 -25.87 -10.32 1.79
CA SER A 115 -24.41 -10.32 1.68
C SER A 115 -23.84 -8.98 1.20
N VAL A 116 -24.53 -8.30 0.28
CA VAL A 116 -24.12 -6.99 -0.24
C VAL A 116 -24.28 -5.91 0.84
N GLU A 117 -25.40 -5.92 1.57
CA GLU A 117 -25.65 -4.99 2.67
C GLU A 117 -24.59 -5.13 3.76
N ALA A 118 -24.26 -6.37 4.13
CA ALA A 118 -23.24 -6.66 5.13
C ALA A 118 -21.84 -6.18 4.71
N MET A 119 -21.56 -6.03 3.41
CA MET A 119 -20.27 -5.51 2.92
C MET A 119 -20.11 -3.99 3.00
N HIS A 120 -21.21 -3.24 3.11
CA HIS A 120 -21.18 -1.78 3.01
C HIS A 120 -20.17 -1.09 3.96
N PRO A 121 -20.06 -1.48 5.25
CA PRO A 121 -19.07 -0.89 6.16
C PRO A 121 -17.62 -1.08 5.67
N TYR A 122 -17.31 -2.24 5.09
CA TYR A 122 -15.97 -2.55 4.59
C TYR A 122 -15.62 -1.75 3.33
N TYR A 123 -16.61 -1.40 2.50
CA TYR A 123 -16.41 -0.50 1.37
C TYR A 123 -16.07 0.93 1.80
N ILE A 124 -16.65 1.39 2.91
CA ILE A 124 -16.29 2.69 3.50
C ILE A 124 -14.85 2.66 4.01
N ILE A 125 -14.47 1.62 4.76
CA ILE A 125 -13.11 1.48 5.29
C ILE A 125 -12.09 1.38 4.15
N ARG A 126 -12.41 0.62 3.09
CA ARG A 126 -11.60 0.54 1.87
C ARG A 126 -11.39 1.90 1.23
N ALA A 127 -12.46 2.66 1.01
CA ALA A 127 -12.40 3.99 0.43
C ALA A 127 -11.55 4.93 1.28
N PHE A 128 -11.72 4.89 2.60
CA PHE A 128 -10.92 5.66 3.55
C PHE A 128 -9.42 5.30 3.46
N GLY A 129 -9.08 4.01 3.47
CA GLY A 129 -7.69 3.55 3.30
C GLY A 129 -7.08 3.99 1.97
N GLY A 130 -7.86 3.91 0.87
CA GLY A 130 -7.45 4.40 -0.44
C GLY A 130 -7.22 5.92 -0.49
N VAL A 131 -8.08 6.70 0.16
CA VAL A 131 -7.93 8.17 0.28
C VAL A 131 -6.68 8.51 1.05
N LEU A 132 -6.37 7.83 2.16
CA LEU A 132 -5.12 8.03 2.88
C LEU A 132 -3.91 7.78 1.97
N PHE A 133 -3.91 6.67 1.24
CA PHE A 133 -2.82 6.37 0.31
C PHE A 133 -2.67 7.44 -0.78
N LEU A 134 -3.79 7.93 -1.33
CA LEU A 134 -3.79 9.02 -2.31
C LEU A 134 -3.24 10.33 -1.71
N VAL A 135 -3.64 10.69 -0.49
CA VAL A 135 -3.10 11.86 0.22
C VAL A 135 -1.59 11.72 0.42
N GLY A 136 -1.10 10.53 0.77
CA GLY A 136 0.33 10.23 0.81
C GLY A 136 1.03 10.48 -0.52
N ALA A 137 0.45 10.01 -1.63
CA ALA A 137 0.98 10.24 -2.97
C ALA A 137 0.97 11.73 -3.36
N LEU A 138 -0.05 12.50 -2.96
CA LEU A 138 -0.08 13.95 -3.18
C LEU A 138 1.03 14.68 -2.39
N ILE A 139 1.33 14.24 -1.17
CA ILE A 139 2.48 14.73 -0.40
C ILE A 139 3.79 14.45 -1.13
N MET A 140 3.94 13.27 -1.73
CA MET A 140 5.11 12.94 -2.57
C MET A 140 5.22 13.89 -3.76
N VAL A 141 4.13 14.07 -4.53
CA VAL A 141 4.11 14.94 -5.70
C VAL A 141 4.53 16.36 -5.31
N TYR A 142 3.99 16.89 -4.22
CA TYR A 142 4.38 18.19 -3.69
C TYR A 142 5.87 18.25 -3.34
N ASN A 143 6.40 17.25 -2.61
CA ASN A 143 7.81 17.21 -2.22
C ASN A 143 8.76 17.15 -3.44
N VAL A 144 8.41 16.31 -4.42
CA VAL A 144 9.15 16.17 -5.68
C VAL A 144 9.10 17.47 -6.48
N PHE A 145 7.93 18.11 -6.58
CA PHE A 145 7.79 19.38 -7.29
C PHE A 145 8.65 20.50 -6.69
N ARG A 146 8.65 20.64 -5.36
CA ARG A 146 9.50 21.62 -4.64
C ARG A 146 10.99 21.31 -4.84
N THR A 147 11.37 20.03 -4.86
CA THR A 147 12.74 19.59 -5.14
C THR A 147 13.19 19.98 -6.55
N ILE A 148 12.34 19.75 -7.54
CA ILE A 148 12.59 20.10 -8.95
C ILE A 148 12.80 21.61 -9.10
N ARG A 149 11.95 22.42 -8.47
CA ARG A 149 12.09 23.89 -8.43
C ARG A 149 13.40 24.35 -7.77
N GLY A 150 13.99 23.54 -6.90
CA GLY A 150 15.22 23.89 -6.19
C GLY A 150 14.99 24.72 -4.95
N ASP A 151 13.77 24.67 -4.40
CA ASP A 151 13.48 25.33 -3.15
C ASP A 151 14.30 24.66 -2.04
N VAL A 152 15.00 25.46 -1.24
CA VAL A 152 15.77 24.97 -0.08
C VAL A 152 14.98 25.27 1.17
N ARG A 153 14.63 24.25 1.94
CA ARG A 153 13.91 24.45 3.20
C ARG A 153 14.91 24.83 4.30
N ALA A 154 14.90 26.09 4.72
CA ALA A 154 15.89 26.68 5.63
C ALA A 154 16.05 25.99 7.00
N ASN A 155 15.09 25.15 7.42
CA ASN A 155 15.06 24.49 8.74
C ASN A 155 15.23 22.96 8.68
N GLU A 156 15.51 22.37 7.52
CA GLU A 156 15.77 20.93 7.44
C GLU A 156 17.28 20.70 7.71
N LYS A 157 17.61 19.88 8.72
CA LYS A 157 19.01 19.50 8.97
C LYS A 157 19.47 18.67 7.77
N LEU A 158 20.31 19.26 6.93
CA LEU A 158 21.04 18.57 5.87
C LEU A 158 21.65 17.29 6.47
N VAL A 159 21.12 16.13 6.09
CA VAL A 159 21.83 14.88 6.36
C VAL A 159 23.05 14.94 5.44
N PRO A 160 24.29 14.89 5.97
CA PRO A 160 25.45 14.94 5.11
C PRO A 160 25.32 13.83 4.08
N ALA A 161 25.47 14.18 2.80
CA ALA A 161 25.45 13.21 1.72
C ALA A 161 26.44 12.08 2.05
N PRO A 162 26.10 10.81 1.77
CA PRO A 162 27.06 9.73 1.93
C PRO A 162 28.33 10.09 1.17
N ALA A 163 29.48 9.93 1.85
CA ALA A 163 30.77 10.34 1.34
C ALA A 163 30.97 9.81 -0.09
N GLY A 164 31.26 10.71 -1.02
CA GLY A 164 31.55 10.31 -2.40
C GLY A 164 32.82 9.44 -2.44
N PRO A 165 33.02 8.62 -3.48
CA PRO A 165 34.21 7.77 -3.61
C PRO A 165 35.54 8.52 -3.40
N GLY A 166 35.60 9.79 -3.81
CA GLY A 166 36.79 10.64 -3.61
C GLY A 166 37.03 11.13 -2.18
N GLN A 167 36.02 11.07 -1.29
CA GLN A 167 36.19 11.42 0.13
C GLN A 167 36.69 10.23 0.96
N LEU A 168 36.47 9.00 0.50
CA LEU A 168 37.00 7.78 1.13
C LEU A 168 38.50 7.59 0.81
N MET A 169 38.94 7.93 -0.40
CA MET A 169 40.37 7.87 -0.78
C MET A 169 41.25 8.96 -0.15
N ALA A 170 40.66 10.01 0.42
CA ALA A 170 41.40 11.09 1.10
C ALA A 170 41.53 10.88 2.61
N ALA A 171 40.98 9.77 3.13
CA ALA A 171 40.98 9.42 4.55
C ALA A 171 41.92 8.23 4.88
N GLU A 172 42.64 7.71 3.90
CA GLU A 172 43.79 6.79 4.03
C GLU A 172 45.10 7.56 3.81
#